data_AF-A0A2P4Z3Q1-F1
#
_entry.id   AF-A0A2P4Z3Q1-F1
#
_cell.length_a   1.000
_cell.length_b   1.000
_cell.length_c   1.000
_cell.angle_alpha   90.00
_cell.angle_beta   90.00
_cell.angle_gamma   90.00
#
_symmetry.space_group_name_H-M   'P 1'
#
loop_
_entity.id
_entity.type
_entity.pdbx_description
1 polymer ?
#
loop_
_entity_poly.entity_id
_entity_poly.type
_entity_poly.pdbx_seq_one_letter_code
_entity_poly.pdbx_strand_id
1 'polypeptide(L)'
;MARNSEKANFMLNRWLSVKNKISKPSFEGRGRYSNVQFTNTIRECETIRFEIMEEISHLAKKLRDCTMSDENEVRHLNSDINSLLKEKYKWECRIVELGGPNYRSRHGQYIESLGGISMPNSSLKIFGVAISLPEYKELLNDDDKLEIGSKIVSKPQEVTICDAYYEEINIKEEDRIKMLEKEKEIEFKKKKRFLKKEISVEYLLKLIDDKKKEIEQFN
;
A
#
# COMPACT_ATOMS: atom_id res chain seq x y z
N MET A 1 39.78 7.73 -26.13
CA MET A 1 38.88 6.66 -25.63
C MET A 1 37.53 7.28 -25.33
N ALA A 2 36.44 6.74 -25.89
CA ALA A 2 35.07 7.21 -25.58
C ALA A 2 34.73 7.03 -24.09
N ARG A 3 33.87 7.90 -23.55
CA ARG A 3 33.42 7.82 -22.14
C ARG A 3 32.63 6.53 -21.90
N ASN A 4 32.59 6.05 -20.65
CA ASN A 4 31.90 4.80 -20.32
C ASN A 4 30.41 4.81 -20.71
N SER A 5 29.75 5.97 -20.60
CA SER A 5 28.37 6.17 -21.03
C SER A 5 28.18 6.01 -22.55
N GLU A 6 29.11 6.51 -23.35
CA GLU A 6 29.08 6.38 -24.82
C GLU A 6 29.34 4.93 -25.25
N LYS A 7 30.26 4.26 -24.57
CA LYS A 7 30.50 2.83 -24.76
C LYS A 7 29.26 2.01 -24.40
N ALA A 8 28.56 2.32 -23.31
CA ALA A 8 27.33 1.63 -22.93
C ALA A 8 26.22 1.76 -23.99
N ASN A 9 26.18 2.87 -24.71
CA ASN A 9 25.18 3.13 -25.76
C ASN A 9 25.47 2.44 -27.11
N PHE A 10 26.62 1.78 -27.28
CA PHE A 10 26.92 1.06 -28.51
C PHE A 10 25.89 -0.04 -28.80
N MET A 11 25.58 -0.24 -30.09
CA MET A 11 24.57 -1.21 -30.54
C MET A 11 24.86 -2.65 -30.05
N LEU A 12 26.14 -3.03 -29.98
CA LEU A 12 26.56 -4.32 -29.43
C LEU A 12 26.23 -4.44 -27.93
N ASN A 13 26.49 -3.40 -27.14
CA ASN A 13 26.22 -3.41 -25.70
C ASN A 13 24.72 -3.38 -25.41
N ARG A 14 23.94 -2.67 -26.24
CA ARG A 14 22.48 -2.74 -26.20
C ARG A 14 21.97 -4.15 -26.52
N TRP A 15 22.53 -4.82 -27.53
CA TRP A 15 22.18 -6.19 -27.89
C TRP A 15 22.57 -7.20 -26.78
N LEU A 16 23.77 -7.09 -26.22
CA LEU A 16 24.21 -7.90 -25.09
C LEU A 16 23.30 -7.71 -23.87
N SER A 17 22.88 -6.48 -23.59
CA SER A 17 21.93 -6.19 -22.50
C SER A 17 20.58 -6.87 -22.74
N VAL A 18 20.04 -6.82 -23.96
CA VAL A 18 18.80 -7.51 -24.33
C VAL A 18 18.95 -9.02 -24.25
N LYS A 19 20.04 -9.59 -24.79
CA LYS A 19 20.34 -11.03 -24.72
C LYS A 19 20.46 -11.50 -23.27
N ASN A 20 21.14 -10.74 -22.42
CA ASN A 20 21.26 -11.04 -21.00
C ASN A 20 19.90 -11.03 -20.32
N LYS A 21 19.03 -10.05 -20.61
CA LYS A 21 17.65 -10.00 -20.09
C LYS A 21 16.77 -11.17 -20.55
N ILE A 22 17.01 -11.70 -21.75
CA ILE A 22 16.30 -12.88 -22.25
C ILE A 22 16.83 -14.16 -21.59
N SER A 23 18.15 -14.29 -21.48
CA SER A 23 18.80 -15.49 -20.91
C SER A 23 18.67 -15.59 -19.40
N LYS A 24 18.69 -14.44 -18.72
CA LYS A 24 18.43 -14.29 -17.30
C LYS A 24 17.38 -13.19 -17.23
N PRO A 25 16.10 -13.50 -16.99
CA PRO A 25 15.12 -12.47 -16.67
C PRO A 25 15.55 -11.83 -15.35
N SER A 26 16.49 -10.90 -15.42
CA SER A 26 16.84 -10.02 -14.33
C SER A 26 15.64 -9.12 -14.15
N PHE A 27 15.18 -8.99 -12.90
CA PHE A 27 14.07 -8.14 -12.55
C PHE A 27 14.44 -6.64 -12.71
N GLU A 28 15.74 -6.35 -12.89
CA GLU A 28 16.34 -5.05 -13.21
C GLU A 28 15.65 -4.35 -14.41
N GLY A 29 14.66 -3.52 -14.09
CA GLY A 29 13.97 -2.63 -15.01
C GLY A 29 12.48 -2.89 -15.19
N ARG A 30 11.92 -3.98 -14.64
CA ARG A 30 10.48 -4.06 -14.40
C ARG A 30 10.27 -3.43 -13.03
N GLY A 31 9.87 -2.16 -12.97
CA GLY A 31 9.55 -1.52 -11.70
C GLY A 31 8.67 -2.42 -10.84
N ARG A 32 8.87 -2.40 -9.52
CA ARG A 32 8.14 -3.27 -8.59
C ARG A 32 6.64 -3.23 -8.88
N TYR A 33 6.01 -4.41 -8.89
CA TYR A 33 4.57 -4.48 -9.02
C TYR A 33 3.92 -3.76 -7.83
N SER A 34 3.13 -2.71 -8.10
CA SER A 34 2.44 -1.96 -7.05
C SER A 34 1.47 -2.84 -6.24
N ASN A 35 0.89 -3.86 -6.90
CA ASN A 35 -0.04 -4.79 -6.28
C ASN A 35 0.53 -6.21 -6.25
N VAL A 36 0.48 -6.79 -5.06
CA VAL A 36 1.04 -8.12 -4.75
C VAL A 36 0.26 -9.25 -5.43
N GLN A 37 -1.04 -9.06 -5.69
CA GLN A 37 -1.94 -10.05 -6.27
C GLN A 37 -1.61 -10.47 -7.71
N PHE A 38 -0.81 -9.68 -8.45
CA PHE A 38 -0.41 -10.02 -9.82
C PHE A 38 0.67 -11.11 -9.89
N THR A 39 1.26 -11.47 -8.75
CA THR A 39 2.29 -12.49 -8.68
C THR A 39 1.71 -13.80 -8.16
N ASN A 40 1.99 -14.88 -8.90
CA ASN A 40 1.55 -16.23 -8.57
C ASN A 40 2.72 -17.18 -8.24
N THR A 41 3.97 -16.71 -8.43
CA THR A 41 5.17 -17.51 -8.21
C THR A 41 5.86 -17.10 -6.91
N ILE A 42 6.12 -18.08 -6.02
CA ILE A 42 6.84 -17.84 -4.76
C ILE A 42 8.23 -17.24 -5.03
N ARG A 43 8.95 -17.76 -6.03
CA ARG A 43 10.30 -17.29 -6.40
C ARG A 43 10.35 -15.80 -6.76
N GLU A 44 9.33 -15.31 -7.47
CA GLU A 44 9.23 -13.90 -7.84
C GLU A 44 8.98 -13.02 -6.61
N CYS A 45 8.11 -13.47 -5.71
CA CYS A 45 7.84 -12.78 -4.45
C CYS A 45 9.12 -12.69 -3.58
N GLU A 46 9.92 -13.76 -3.53
CA GLU A 46 11.19 -13.78 -2.80
C GLU A 46 12.23 -12.82 -3.40
N THR A 47 12.33 -12.73 -4.73
CA THR A 47 13.23 -11.77 -5.38
C THR A 47 12.82 -10.33 -5.07
N ILE A 48 11.53 -10.01 -5.12
CA ILE A 48 11.02 -8.67 -4.81
C ILE A 48 11.25 -8.34 -3.33
N ARG A 49 11.00 -9.31 -2.43
CA ARG A 49 11.31 -9.16 -1.00
C ARG A 49 12.79 -8.85 -0.78
N PHE A 50 13.69 -9.51 -1.50
CA PHE A 50 15.13 -9.27 -1.40
C PHE A 50 15.51 -7.87 -1.89
N GLU A 51 15.01 -7.42 -3.04
CA GLU A 51 15.23 -6.05 -3.54
C GLU A 51 14.77 -4.99 -2.53
N ILE A 52 13.59 -5.18 -1.92
CA ILE A 52 13.09 -4.26 -0.88
C ILE A 52 14.02 -4.25 0.34
N MET A 53 14.57 -5.40 0.74
CA MET A 53 15.51 -5.48 1.86
C MET A 53 16.84 -4.76 1.56
N GLU A 54 17.35 -4.85 0.33
CA GLU A 54 18.54 -4.12 -0.09
C GLU A 54 18.29 -2.60 -0.08
N GLU A 55 17.14 -2.15 -0.57
CA GLU A 55 16.76 -0.73 -0.54
C GLU A 55 16.62 -0.19 0.88
N ILE A 56 15.97 -0.94 1.78
CA ILE A 56 15.88 -0.60 3.20
C ILE A 56 17.29 -0.47 3.79
N SER A 57 18.19 -1.41 3.47
CA SER A 57 19.57 -1.39 3.97
C SER A 57 20.34 -0.17 3.46
N HIS A 58 20.14 0.22 2.20
CA HIS A 58 20.73 1.42 1.62
C HIS A 58 20.20 2.71 2.28
N LEU A 59 18.88 2.83 2.44
CA LEU A 59 18.27 3.98 3.10
C LEU A 59 18.64 4.07 4.58
N ALA A 60 18.69 2.95 5.30
CA ALA A 60 19.13 2.91 6.69
C ALA A 60 20.62 3.29 6.82
N LYS A 61 21.47 2.93 5.85
CA LYS A 61 22.84 3.43 5.79
C LYS A 61 22.87 4.94 5.57
N LYS A 62 22.13 5.45 4.57
CA LYS A 62 22.03 6.89 4.29
C LYS A 62 21.57 7.66 5.53
N LEU A 63 20.56 7.16 6.23
CA LEU A 63 20.03 7.75 7.46
C LEU A 63 21.07 7.81 8.59
N ARG A 64 21.94 6.81 8.70
CA ARG A 64 23.05 6.82 9.67
C ARG A 64 24.14 7.83 9.30
N ASP A 65 24.38 8.01 8.01
CA ASP A 65 25.39 8.95 7.50
C ASP A 65 24.88 10.41 7.50
N CYS A 66 23.55 10.64 7.58
CA CYS A 66 22.95 11.96 7.66
C CYS A 66 23.36 12.71 8.95
N THR A 67 23.64 14.01 8.80
CA THR A 67 23.91 14.91 9.94
C THR A 67 22.63 15.61 10.42
N MET A 68 22.61 16.05 11.67
CA MET A 68 21.43 16.68 12.33
C MET A 68 20.88 17.91 11.59
N SER A 69 21.67 18.59 10.76
CA SER A 69 21.28 19.79 10.03
C SER A 69 20.17 19.55 9.01
N ASP A 70 20.03 18.32 8.51
CA ASP A 70 19.09 17.94 7.46
C ASP A 70 17.83 17.25 8.04
N GLU A 71 17.23 17.87 9.05
CA GLU A 71 16.08 17.32 9.79
C GLU A 71 14.91 16.88 8.88
N ASN A 72 14.61 17.66 7.83
CA ASN A 72 13.56 17.30 6.88
C ASN A 72 13.92 16.06 6.05
N GLU A 73 15.18 15.90 5.65
CA GLU A 73 15.63 14.72 4.92
C GLU A 73 15.54 13.47 5.79
N VAL A 74 15.92 13.58 7.07
CA VAL A 74 15.78 12.50 8.06
C VAL A 74 14.32 12.04 8.18
N ARG A 75 13.35 12.96 8.22
CA ARG A 75 11.91 12.62 8.22
C ARG A 75 11.49 11.89 6.95
N HIS A 76 11.90 12.39 5.78
CA HIS A 76 11.58 11.76 4.50
C HIS A 76 12.15 10.34 4.43
N LEU A 77 13.43 10.16 4.77
CA LEU A 77 14.08 8.85 4.80
C LEU A 77 13.39 7.89 5.78
N ASN A 78 12.99 8.36 6.96
CA ASN A 78 12.25 7.54 7.92
C ASN A 78 10.86 7.12 7.38
N SER A 79 10.15 8.03 6.72
CA SER A 79 8.89 7.73 6.05
C SER A 79 9.06 6.71 4.93
N ASP A 80 10.09 6.86 4.11
CA ASP A 80 10.40 5.96 3.00
C ASP A 80 10.74 4.55 3.51
N ILE A 81 11.56 4.43 4.55
CA ILE A 81 11.86 3.15 5.20
C ILE A 81 10.58 2.50 5.75
N ASN A 82 9.71 3.27 6.41
CA ASN A 82 8.44 2.76 6.91
C ASN A 82 7.50 2.30 5.78
N SER A 83 7.47 3.02 4.66
CA SER A 83 6.72 2.63 3.46
C SER A 83 7.22 1.29 2.90
N LEU A 84 8.54 1.13 2.75
CA LEU A 84 9.16 -0.12 2.29
C LEU A 84 8.93 -1.29 3.25
N LEU A 85 8.92 -1.05 4.57
CA LEU A 85 8.62 -2.10 5.55
C LEU A 85 7.17 -2.58 5.45
N LYS A 86 6.22 -1.69 5.13
CA LYS A 86 4.84 -2.07 4.84
C LYS A 86 4.75 -2.87 3.54
N GLU A 87 5.47 -2.46 2.50
CA GLU A 87 5.53 -3.19 1.23
C GLU A 87 6.09 -4.60 1.44
N LYS A 88 7.24 -4.72 2.12
CA LYS A 88 7.85 -5.98 2.53
C LYS A 88 6.83 -6.88 3.25
N TYR A 89 6.08 -6.34 4.20
CA TYR A 89 5.09 -7.11 4.94
C TYR A 89 3.99 -7.68 4.02
N LYS A 90 3.49 -6.89 3.06
CA LYS A 90 2.51 -7.37 2.07
C LYS A 90 3.08 -8.53 1.24
N TRP A 91 4.33 -8.44 0.81
CA TRP A 91 5.01 -9.51 0.08
C TRP A 91 5.23 -10.76 0.93
N GLU A 92 5.57 -10.61 2.22
CA GLU A 92 5.70 -11.74 3.16
C GLU A 92 4.36 -12.44 3.41
N CYS A 93 3.25 -11.69 3.52
CA CYS A 93 1.92 -12.27 3.61
C CYS A 93 1.58 -13.09 2.36
N ARG A 94 1.86 -12.56 1.16
CA ARG A 94 1.63 -13.28 -0.09
C ARG A 94 2.45 -14.55 -0.21
N ILE A 95 3.70 -14.55 0.24
CA ILE A 95 4.52 -15.76 0.25
C ILE A 95 3.85 -16.83 1.12
N VAL A 96 3.32 -16.46 2.28
CA VAL A 96 2.59 -17.38 3.17
C VAL A 96 1.28 -17.85 2.53
N GLU A 97 0.50 -16.97 1.89
CA GLU A 97 -0.72 -17.34 1.15
C GLU A 97 -0.45 -18.35 0.04
N LEU A 98 0.67 -18.23 -0.66
CA LEU A 98 1.10 -19.16 -1.70
C LEU A 98 1.68 -20.48 -1.12
N GLY A 99 1.71 -20.65 0.20
CA GLY A 99 2.24 -21.84 0.88
C GLY A 99 3.77 -21.83 1.06
N GLY A 100 4.40 -20.67 0.96
CA GLY A 100 5.83 -20.48 1.15
C GLY A 100 6.27 -20.29 2.62
N PRO A 101 7.57 -20.07 2.86
CA PRO A 101 8.13 -19.91 4.19
C PRO A 101 7.68 -18.62 4.89
N ASN A 102 7.51 -18.69 6.21
CA ASN A 102 7.11 -17.56 7.04
C ASN A 102 8.35 -16.77 7.52
N TYR A 103 8.58 -15.59 6.94
CA TYR A 103 9.70 -14.71 7.26
C TYR A 103 9.44 -13.75 8.45
N ARG A 104 8.19 -13.67 8.93
CA ARG A 104 7.76 -12.68 9.95
C ARG A 104 8.40 -12.90 11.31
N SER A 105 8.72 -14.15 11.67
CA SER A 105 9.31 -14.48 12.98
C SER A 105 10.66 -13.80 13.22
N ARG A 106 11.39 -13.43 12.16
CA ARG A 106 12.68 -12.72 12.25
C ARG A 106 12.55 -11.20 12.11
N HIS A 107 11.32 -10.66 12.06
CA HIS A 107 11.09 -9.24 11.81
C HIS A 107 11.68 -8.33 12.91
N GLY A 108 11.54 -8.71 14.18
CA GLY A 108 12.09 -7.93 15.31
C GLY A 108 13.63 -7.84 15.25
N GLN A 109 14.30 -8.98 15.10
CA GLN A 109 15.77 -9.05 14.96
C GLN A 109 16.28 -8.24 13.76
N TYR A 110 15.51 -8.23 12.65
CA TYR A 110 15.86 -7.44 11.48
C TYR A 110 15.79 -5.93 11.75
N ILE A 111 14.75 -5.45 12.45
CA ILE A 111 14.63 -4.03 12.80
C ILE A 111 15.75 -3.62 13.75
N GLU A 112 16.05 -4.44 14.76
CA GLU A 112 17.12 -4.19 15.72
C GLU A 112 18.49 -4.12 15.03
N SER A 113 18.74 -5.00 14.06
CA SER A 113 19.95 -4.96 13.23
C SER A 113 20.10 -3.67 12.42
N LEU A 114 18.99 -2.98 12.09
CA LEU A 114 19.02 -1.70 11.40
C LEU A 114 19.18 -0.51 12.36
N GLY A 115 19.20 -0.75 13.67
CA GLY A 115 19.20 0.31 14.69
C GLY A 115 17.84 1.02 14.80
N GLY A 116 16.76 0.30 14.49
CA GLY A 116 15.40 0.78 14.64
C GLY A 116 14.80 0.45 16.01
N ILE A 117 14.00 1.37 16.53
CA ILE A 117 13.12 1.15 17.68
C ILE A 117 11.70 1.02 17.14
N SER A 118 10.99 -0.01 17.58
CA SER A 118 9.56 -0.14 17.31
C SER A 118 8.81 0.62 18.37
N MET A 119 7.91 1.52 17.98
CA MET A 119 7.06 2.20 18.95
C MET A 119 6.05 1.20 19.56
N PRO A 120 5.78 1.26 20.87
CA PRO A 120 4.75 0.44 21.49
C PRO A 120 3.38 0.75 20.86
N ASN A 121 2.58 -0.28 20.58
CA ASN A 121 1.23 -0.15 20.03
C ASN A 121 1.13 0.55 18.66
N SER A 122 2.24 0.82 17.98
CA SER A 122 2.25 1.48 16.68
C SER A 122 3.02 0.67 15.65
N SER A 123 2.52 0.71 14.41
CA SER A 123 3.22 0.11 13.27
C SER A 123 4.41 0.95 12.77
N LEU A 124 4.58 2.15 13.33
CA LEU A 124 5.67 3.08 13.02
C LEU A 124 6.96 2.61 13.69
N LYS A 125 8.02 2.51 12.89
CA LYS A 125 9.37 2.25 13.37
C LYS A 125 10.22 3.49 13.13
N ILE A 126 11.08 3.79 14.10
CA ILE A 126 11.92 4.98 14.07
C ILE A 126 13.37 4.51 14.10
N PHE A 127 14.20 5.05 13.20
CA PHE A 127 15.54 4.54 12.97
C PHE A 127 16.61 5.57 13.32
N GLY A 128 17.65 5.14 14.06
CA GLY A 128 18.89 5.89 14.26
C GLY A 128 18.71 7.38 14.59
N VAL A 129 19.28 8.23 13.73
CA VAL A 129 19.27 9.70 13.83
C VAL A 129 17.85 10.27 13.97
N ALA A 130 16.83 9.63 13.39
CA ALA A 130 15.46 10.09 13.52
C ALA A 130 14.99 10.10 14.98
N ILE A 131 15.50 9.21 15.84
CA ILE A 131 15.10 9.12 17.26
C ILE A 131 15.37 10.42 18.02
N SER A 132 16.36 11.22 17.61
CA SER A 132 16.67 12.49 18.27
C SER A 132 15.70 13.62 17.95
N LEU A 133 14.79 13.44 16.98
CA LEU A 133 13.82 14.47 16.63
C LEU A 133 12.85 14.70 17.79
N PRO A 134 12.45 15.96 18.07
CA PRO A 134 11.61 16.29 19.22
C PRO A 134 10.31 15.48 19.27
N GLU A 135 9.64 15.35 18.12
CA GLU A 135 8.38 14.59 17.95
C GLU A 135 8.49 13.15 18.47
N TYR A 136 9.59 12.47 18.14
CA TYR A 136 9.79 11.06 18.49
C TYR A 136 10.33 10.89 19.90
N LYS A 137 11.13 11.85 20.36
CA LYS A 137 11.67 11.86 21.72
C LYS A 137 10.56 12.04 22.76
N GLU A 138 9.59 12.90 22.49
CA GLU A 138 8.44 13.11 23.39
C GLU A 138 7.60 11.84 23.52
N LEU A 139 7.28 11.18 22.39
CA LEU A 139 6.53 9.91 22.39
C LEU A 139 7.24 8.83 23.21
N LEU A 140 8.57 8.67 23.03
CA LEU A 140 9.33 7.68 23.77
C LEU A 140 9.37 7.98 25.29
N ASN A 141 9.51 9.25 25.68
CA ASN A 141 9.52 9.64 27.09
C ASN A 141 8.15 9.48 27.77
N ASP A 142 7.06 9.68 27.04
CA ASP A 142 5.72 9.45 27.55
C ASP A 142 5.42 7.95 27.68
N ASP A 143 5.99 7.14 26.80
CA ASP A 143 5.91 5.68 26.88
C ASP A 143 6.75 5.10 28.03
N ASP A 144 7.95 5.65 28.33
CA ASP A 144 8.72 5.29 29.52
C ASP A 144 7.91 5.48 30.81
N LYS A 145 6.97 6.45 30.84
CA LYS A 145 6.04 6.64 31.97
C LYS A 145 4.93 5.58 31.99
N LEU A 146 4.54 5.02 30.85
CA LEU A 146 3.54 3.96 30.72
C LEU A 146 4.10 2.56 31.03
N GLU A 147 5.38 2.30 30.74
CA GLU A 147 6.04 1.02 31.05
C GLU A 147 6.29 0.83 32.56
N ILE A 148 6.44 1.91 33.34
CA ILE A 148 6.56 1.82 34.81
C ILE A 148 5.25 1.33 35.46
N GLY A 149 4.09 1.47 34.78
CA GLY A 149 2.78 1.06 35.28
C GLY A 149 2.29 -0.32 34.84
N SER A 150 2.98 -1.02 33.92
CA SER A 150 2.42 -2.18 33.22
C SER A 150 3.24 -3.47 33.30
N LYS A 151 4.14 -3.60 34.30
CA LYS A 151 4.65 -4.92 34.72
C LYS A 151 3.58 -5.75 35.45
N ILE A 152 2.51 -6.09 34.73
CA ILE A 152 1.57 -7.13 35.13
C ILE A 152 1.51 -8.12 33.97
N VAL A 153 2.22 -9.22 34.16
CA VAL A 153 2.09 -10.55 33.54
C VAL A 153 1.05 -10.64 32.41
N SER A 154 1.50 -10.92 31.18
CA SER A 154 0.61 -11.44 30.13
C SER A 154 1.21 -12.66 29.44
N LYS A 155 0.40 -13.71 29.47
CA LYS A 155 0.53 -15.06 28.89
C LYS A 155 0.81 -14.98 27.37
N PRO A 156 1.46 -15.97 26.74
CA PRO A 156 1.60 -15.98 25.28
C PRO A 156 0.22 -16.11 24.65
N GLN A 157 -0.33 -15.02 24.12
CA GLN A 157 -1.52 -15.06 23.28
C GLN A 157 -1.11 -15.60 21.92
N GLU A 158 -1.82 -16.63 21.45
CA GLU A 158 -1.70 -17.13 20.08
C GLU A 158 -1.96 -15.97 19.11
N VAL A 159 -0.95 -15.68 18.29
CA VAL A 159 -0.85 -14.44 17.52
C VAL A 159 -1.59 -14.62 16.19
N THR A 160 -2.92 -14.52 16.18
CA THR A 160 -3.71 -14.17 14.98
C THR A 160 -3.76 -12.65 14.83
N ILE A 161 -2.59 -12.00 14.73
CA ILE A 161 -2.48 -10.52 14.64
C ILE A 161 -2.35 -10.08 13.17
N CYS A 162 -2.36 -11.01 12.22
CA CYS A 162 -2.41 -10.66 10.80
C CYS A 162 -3.79 -10.22 10.32
N ASP A 163 -4.87 -10.52 11.05
CA ASP A 163 -6.23 -10.14 10.65
C ASP A 163 -6.57 -8.69 11.03
N ALA A 164 -6.19 -8.21 12.23
CA ALA A 164 -6.62 -6.90 12.71
C ALA A 164 -6.18 -5.71 11.82
N TYR A 165 -4.99 -5.75 11.23
CA TYR A 165 -4.49 -4.65 10.39
C TYR A 165 -5.13 -4.62 8.98
N TYR A 166 -5.57 -5.77 8.47
CA TYR A 166 -6.31 -5.83 7.21
C TYR A 166 -7.82 -5.64 7.42
N GLU A 167 -8.36 -6.02 8.58
CA GLU A 167 -9.75 -5.74 8.96
C GLU A 167 -10.05 -4.24 8.99
N GLU A 168 -9.17 -3.39 9.53
CA GLU A 168 -9.43 -1.95 9.57
C GLU A 168 -9.39 -1.27 8.19
N ILE A 169 -8.59 -1.80 7.26
CA ILE A 169 -8.52 -1.32 5.87
C ILE A 169 -9.71 -1.88 5.07
N ASN A 170 -10.07 -3.16 5.28
CA ASN A 170 -11.26 -3.77 4.67
C ASN A 170 -12.55 -3.13 5.16
N ILE A 171 -12.71 -2.83 6.45
CA ILE A 171 -13.94 -2.21 6.99
C ILE A 171 -14.15 -0.83 6.35
N LYS A 172 -13.08 -0.03 6.20
CA LYS A 172 -13.17 1.28 5.54
C LYS A 172 -13.48 1.18 4.03
N GLU A 173 -12.93 0.18 3.34
CA GLU A 173 -13.23 -0.05 1.92
C GLU A 173 -14.63 -0.67 1.72
N GLU A 174 -15.04 -1.61 2.58
CA GLU A 174 -16.37 -2.22 2.58
C GLU A 174 -17.48 -1.21 2.89
N ASP A 175 -17.27 -0.31 3.85
CA ASP A 175 -18.22 0.76 4.14
C ASP A 175 -18.37 1.71 2.95
N ARG A 176 -17.27 1.98 2.23
CA ARG A 176 -17.28 2.78 1.00
C ARG A 176 -18.02 2.07 -0.13
N ILE A 177 -17.85 0.76 -0.27
CA ILE A 177 -18.57 -0.07 -1.25
C ILE A 177 -20.07 -0.11 -0.94
N LYS A 178 -20.45 -0.33 0.33
CA LYS A 178 -21.86 -0.34 0.77
C LYS A 178 -22.54 1.01 0.51
N MET A 179 -21.84 2.13 0.67
CA MET A 179 -22.36 3.45 0.34
C MET A 179 -22.63 3.62 -1.16
N LEU A 180 -21.68 3.20 -2.01
CA LEU A 180 -21.84 3.23 -3.47
C LEU A 180 -22.96 2.31 -3.97
N GLU A 181 -23.15 1.14 -3.35
CA GLU A 181 -24.24 0.22 -3.69
C GLU A 181 -25.61 0.82 -3.35
N LYS A 182 -25.75 1.46 -2.17
CA LYS A 182 -26.97 2.18 -1.79
C LYS A 182 -27.28 3.31 -2.77
N GLU A 183 -26.29 4.07 -3.21
CA GLU A 183 -26.45 5.12 -4.21
C GLU A 183 -26.95 4.56 -5.55
N LYS A 184 -26.32 3.48 -6.04
CA LYS A 184 -26.77 2.77 -7.26
C LYS A 184 -28.20 2.23 -7.13
N GLU A 185 -28.58 1.71 -5.97
CA GLU A 185 -29.93 1.20 -5.75
C GLU A 185 -30.98 2.32 -5.72
N ILE A 186 -30.62 3.49 -5.15
CA ILE A 186 -31.45 4.70 -5.20
C ILE A 186 -31.62 5.17 -6.65
N GLU A 187 -30.54 5.23 -7.43
CA GLU A 187 -30.60 5.58 -8.85
C GLU A 187 -31.47 4.59 -9.64
N PHE A 188 -31.32 3.29 -9.39
CA PHE A 188 -32.12 2.26 -10.05
C PHE A 188 -33.61 2.39 -9.69
N LYS A 189 -33.94 2.64 -8.42
CA LYS A 189 -35.32 2.91 -7.97
C LYS A 189 -35.89 4.18 -8.63
N LYS A 190 -35.09 5.24 -8.78
CA LYS A 190 -35.49 6.46 -9.50
C LYS A 190 -35.77 6.17 -10.97
N LYS A 191 -34.86 5.47 -11.66
CA LYS A 191 -35.03 5.05 -13.07
C LYS A 191 -36.27 4.16 -13.24
N LYS A 192 -36.48 3.18 -12.36
CA LYS A 192 -37.65 2.29 -12.40
C LYS A 192 -38.96 3.04 -12.16
N ARG A 193 -38.99 4.02 -11.25
CA ARG A 193 -40.15 4.90 -11.03
C ARG A 193 -40.42 5.80 -12.23
N PHE A 194 -39.38 6.32 -12.86
CA PHE A 194 -39.48 7.13 -14.07
C PHE A 194 -40.06 6.31 -15.23
N LEU A 195 -39.47 5.14 -15.51
CA LEU A 195 -39.96 4.23 -16.54
C LEU A 195 -41.40 3.76 -16.28
N LYS A 196 -41.76 3.49 -15.01
CA LYS A 196 -43.14 3.12 -14.64
C LYS A 196 -44.13 4.28 -14.83
N LYS A 197 -43.69 5.53 -14.71
CA LYS A 197 -44.50 6.72 -15.04
C LYS A 197 -44.64 6.89 -16.55
N GLU A 198 -43.59 6.66 -17.33
CA GLU A 198 -43.64 6.69 -18.80
C GLU A 198 -44.53 5.57 -19.39
N ILE A 199 -44.48 4.38 -18.79
CA ILE A 199 -45.32 3.23 -19.17
C ILE A 199 -46.75 3.37 -18.62
N SER A 200 -46.98 4.27 -17.66
CA SER A 200 -48.32 4.49 -17.12
C SER A 200 -49.26 4.98 -18.22
N VAL A 201 -50.25 4.16 -18.53
CA VAL A 201 -51.27 4.44 -19.56
C VAL A 201 -51.96 5.77 -19.27
N GLU A 202 -52.16 6.14 -18.01
CA GLU A 202 -52.73 7.44 -17.61
C GLU A 202 -51.84 8.64 -17.98
N TYR A 203 -50.51 8.49 -17.96
CA TYR A 203 -49.59 9.56 -18.35
C TYR A 203 -49.54 9.70 -19.88
N LEU A 204 -49.51 8.59 -20.60
CA LEU A 204 -49.56 8.58 -22.06
C LEU A 204 -50.90 9.13 -22.58
N LEU A 205 -52.03 8.79 -21.95
CA LEU A 205 -53.34 9.36 -22.29
C LEU A 205 -53.39 10.87 -22.03
N LYS A 206 -52.87 11.35 -20.89
CA LYS A 206 -52.73 12.80 -20.65
C LYS A 206 -51.88 13.49 -21.70
N LEU A 207 -50.74 12.90 -22.08
CA LEU A 207 -49.86 13.45 -23.12
C LEU A 207 -50.55 13.51 -24.48
N ILE A 208 -51.36 12.49 -24.82
CA ILE A 208 -52.17 12.45 -26.05
C ILE A 208 -53.26 13.52 -26.02
N ASP A 209 -53.95 13.69 -24.88
CA ASP A 209 -55.02 14.69 -24.73
C ASP A 209 -54.46 16.12 -24.77
N ASP A 210 -53.30 16.37 -24.17
CA ASP A 210 -52.61 17.66 -24.25
C ASP A 210 -52.15 17.97 -25.69
N LYS A 211 -51.65 16.96 -26.41
CA LYS A 211 -51.30 17.09 -27.84
C LYS A 211 -52.52 17.32 -28.74
N LYS A 212 -53.66 16.69 -28.44
CA LYS A 212 -54.93 16.97 -29.15
C LYS A 212 -55.38 18.40 -28.95
N LYS A 213 -55.31 18.93 -27.73
CA LYS A 213 -55.64 20.33 -27.42
C LYS A 213 -54.70 21.31 -28.11
N GLU A 214 -53.40 21.01 -28.19
CA GLU A 214 -52.46 21.83 -28.99
C GLU A 214 -52.86 21.84 -30.48
N ILE A 215 -53.22 20.70 -31.06
CA ILE A 215 -53.65 20.62 -32.46
C ILE A 215 -54.97 21.37 -32.70
N GLU A 216 -55.90 21.32 -31.74
CA GLU A 216 -57.16 22.07 -31.78
C GLU A 216 -56.98 23.59 -31.59
N GLN A 217 -55.88 24.04 -30.97
CA GLN A 217 -55.54 25.46 -30.85
C GLN A 217 -54.86 26.03 -32.11
N PHE A 218 -54.34 25.16 -32.99
CA PHE A 218 -53.68 25.54 -34.24
C PHE A 218 -54.60 25.44 -35.49
N ASN A 219 -55.82 24.91 -35.35
CA ASN A 219 -56.88 24.93 -36.38
C ASN A 219 -57.92 26.00 -36.04
#